data_AF-A0A937VG97-F1
#
_entry.id   AF-A0A937VG97-F1
#
_cell.length_a   1.000
_cell.length_b   1.000
_cell.length_c   1.000
_cell.angle_alpha   90.00
_cell.angle_beta   90.00
_cell.angle_gamma   90.00
#
_symmetry.space_group_name_H-M   'P 1'
#
loop_
_entity.id
_entity.type
_entity.pdbx_description
1 polymer ?
#
loop_
_entity_poly.entity_id
_entity_poly.type
_entity_poly.pdbx_seq_one_letter_code
_entity_poly.pdbx_strand_id
1 'polypeptide(L)'
;EASAAARGSRLAALGLSTLREMGDLGISLLAVPAGQEQAMIARLRQDPLLEFAEPNYRVEIPKIVADISPAFTWPEQARFGASSAVTCTQLYTPVIPNDYYWNEQWNLRKICLPEAWSVTTGATDAVIAVLASGIDLQHPDLQGQIWTNPGENPCNGLDDDGNGFVDDVHGWNFVGDNNDVTDDSAVGTIVAGVAAAATNKGEGVAGVSWGAKILPIRVFGTNHADISDLIAGLYYAANIRQQWQMPMAILLGGYMPVQSEAYQAAVYYAHEQGCLLVAGAGDMDMPCNENINWLAAAAYVIAVSATDENDSWVGSSQCGFYIDLCAPGKNVIFPLPNGSYALGRSTMLSAAHVAGLASLIWSLNPTYPADLVEILLRWTAVDLGAPGWDMYFGYGRIDASRALREAVHYLRLLPNDHHLIFVHDPTRNNPPPQTITNPGTSCPTWQAETNAPWLSITPVCQNTPSAILVSLDPDPLYEYGYGIYTGHITVTSTITNSQNNPQVFTVTAAYTYPVQTLQLQPLFYRYLSPNCGP
;
A
#
# COMPACT_ATOMS: atom_id res chain seq x y z
N GLU A 1 -31.67 4.25 -11.26
CA GLU A 1 -30.83 3.97 -12.44
C GLU A 1 -31.68 3.97 -13.70
N ALA A 2 -31.36 4.85 -14.66
CA ALA A 2 -31.88 4.70 -16.01
C ALA A 2 -31.00 3.67 -16.73
N SER A 3 -31.58 2.68 -17.43
CA SER A 3 -30.81 1.69 -18.17
C SER A 3 -29.87 2.36 -19.20
N ALA A 4 -28.79 1.71 -19.60
CA ALA A 4 -27.87 2.23 -20.64
C ALA A 4 -28.62 2.67 -21.92
N ALA A 5 -29.69 1.95 -22.28
CA ALA A 5 -30.58 2.32 -23.40
C ALA A 5 -31.32 3.65 -23.18
N ALA A 6 -31.77 3.92 -21.95
CA ALA A 6 -32.41 5.18 -21.59
C ALA A 6 -31.40 6.34 -21.56
N ARG A 7 -30.16 6.10 -21.12
CA ARG A 7 -29.05 7.07 -21.20
C ARG A 7 -28.72 7.41 -22.65
N GLY A 8 -28.50 6.41 -23.50
CA GLY A 8 -28.20 6.59 -24.92
C GLY A 8 -29.31 7.35 -25.66
N SER A 9 -30.57 7.04 -25.38
CA SER A 9 -31.72 7.75 -25.98
C SER A 9 -31.77 9.24 -25.59
N ARG A 10 -31.41 9.58 -24.35
CA ARG A 10 -31.33 10.98 -23.89
C ARG A 10 -30.17 11.73 -24.54
N LEU A 11 -28.99 11.13 -24.60
CA LEU A 11 -27.82 11.72 -25.24
C LEU A 11 -28.08 11.98 -26.73
N ALA A 12 -28.70 11.02 -27.43
CA ALA A 12 -29.10 11.17 -28.81
C ALA A 12 -30.10 12.33 -29.01
N ALA A 13 -31.05 12.52 -28.09
CA ALA A 13 -31.99 13.64 -28.13
C ALA A 13 -31.30 15.02 -27.96
N LEU A 14 -30.11 15.06 -27.36
CA LEU A 14 -29.28 16.26 -27.26
C LEU A 14 -28.36 16.46 -28.48
N GLY A 15 -28.36 15.52 -29.43
CA GLY A 15 -27.45 15.51 -30.59
C GLY A 15 -26.03 15.07 -30.24
N LEU A 16 -25.84 14.39 -29.11
CA LEU A 16 -24.55 13.89 -28.66
C LEU A 16 -24.37 12.42 -29.04
N SER A 17 -23.13 12.05 -29.34
CA SER A 17 -22.74 10.66 -29.54
C SER A 17 -21.71 10.25 -28.49
N THR A 18 -21.78 9.00 -28.07
CA THR A 18 -20.86 8.44 -27.09
C THR A 18 -19.63 7.88 -27.80
N LEU A 19 -18.45 8.27 -27.33
CA LEU A 19 -17.16 7.78 -27.82
C LEU A 19 -16.70 6.54 -27.03
N ARG A 20 -16.89 6.56 -25.70
CA ARG A 20 -16.52 5.46 -24.79
C ARG A 20 -17.54 5.40 -23.65
N GLU A 21 -17.94 4.19 -23.25
CA GLU A 21 -18.71 3.97 -22.02
C GLU A 21 -17.91 3.15 -21.02
N MET A 22 -17.96 3.58 -19.76
CA MET A 22 -17.46 2.83 -18.62
C MET A 22 -18.69 2.45 -17.79
N GLY A 23 -19.29 1.31 -18.17
CA GLY A 23 -20.66 0.93 -17.82
C GLY A 23 -20.93 0.92 -16.32
N ASP A 24 -20.10 0.22 -15.53
CA ASP A 24 -20.30 0.10 -14.08
C ASP A 24 -20.02 1.42 -13.35
N LEU A 25 -19.20 2.29 -13.94
CA LEU A 25 -18.94 3.64 -13.42
C LEU A 25 -20.08 4.61 -13.72
N GLY A 26 -20.95 4.30 -14.68
CA GLY A 26 -21.94 5.26 -15.17
C GLY A 26 -21.30 6.49 -15.83
N ILE A 27 -20.09 6.38 -16.37
CA ILE A 27 -19.36 7.48 -17.03
C ILE A 27 -19.32 7.24 -18.55
N SER A 28 -19.54 8.29 -19.34
CA SER A 28 -19.42 8.23 -20.80
C SER A 28 -18.58 9.41 -21.31
N LEU A 29 -17.64 9.13 -22.19
CA LEU A 29 -16.95 10.15 -22.99
C LEU A 29 -17.83 10.52 -24.18
N LEU A 30 -18.10 11.82 -24.36
CA LEU A 30 -19.05 12.29 -25.37
C LEU A 30 -18.34 13.12 -26.44
N ALA A 31 -18.73 12.94 -27.70
CA ALA A 31 -18.34 13.83 -28.78
C ALA A 31 -19.16 15.11 -28.72
N VAL A 32 -18.49 16.26 -28.64
CA VAL A 32 -19.11 17.59 -28.61
C VAL A 32 -18.54 18.43 -29.76
N PRO A 33 -19.36 19.23 -30.47
CA PRO A 33 -18.84 20.15 -31.48
C PRO A 33 -17.80 21.11 -30.88
N ALA A 34 -16.68 21.28 -31.58
CA ALA A 34 -15.57 22.11 -31.12
C ALA A 34 -16.03 23.53 -30.77
N GLY A 35 -15.62 24.02 -29.60
CA GLY A 35 -16.01 25.34 -29.07
C GLY A 35 -17.38 25.40 -28.40
N GLN A 36 -18.12 24.28 -28.34
CA GLN A 36 -19.40 24.18 -27.64
C GLN A 36 -19.31 23.41 -26.32
N GLU A 37 -18.13 23.03 -25.87
CA GLU A 37 -17.90 22.16 -24.71
C GLU A 37 -18.53 22.77 -23.45
N GLN A 38 -18.25 24.06 -23.17
CA GLN A 38 -18.80 24.76 -22.00
C GLN A 38 -20.32 24.92 -22.06
N ALA A 39 -20.86 25.23 -23.23
CA ALA A 39 -22.30 25.36 -23.42
C ALA A 39 -23.01 24.00 -23.25
N MET A 40 -22.39 22.92 -23.73
CA MET A 40 -22.92 21.58 -23.60
C MET A 40 -22.86 21.09 -22.15
N ILE A 41 -21.75 21.33 -21.44
CA ILE A 41 -21.63 21.04 -20.01
C ILE A 41 -22.74 21.77 -19.24
N ALA A 42 -22.95 23.06 -19.50
CA ALA A 42 -24.00 23.84 -18.85
C ALA A 42 -25.42 23.30 -19.15
N ARG A 43 -25.66 22.80 -20.38
CA ARG A 43 -26.92 22.18 -20.78
C ARG A 43 -27.13 20.83 -20.10
N LEU A 44 -26.10 19.99 -20.06
CA LEU A 44 -26.14 18.67 -19.44
C LEU A 44 -26.43 18.77 -17.94
N ARG A 45 -25.83 19.73 -17.24
CA ARG A 45 -26.06 20.01 -15.80
C ARG A 45 -27.49 20.46 -15.46
N GLN A 46 -28.35 20.69 -16.45
CA GLN A 46 -29.79 20.92 -16.24
C GLN A 46 -30.58 19.62 -16.09
N ASP A 47 -30.03 18.46 -16.47
CA ASP A 47 -30.69 17.17 -16.27
C ASP A 47 -30.56 16.75 -14.79
N PRO A 48 -31.68 16.59 -14.05
CA PRO A 48 -31.65 16.21 -12.65
C PRO A 48 -31.13 14.78 -12.40
N LEU A 49 -30.92 13.98 -13.46
CA LEU A 49 -30.31 12.64 -13.36
C LEU A 49 -28.78 12.66 -13.56
N LEU A 50 -28.20 13.80 -13.89
CA LEU A 50 -26.77 13.92 -14.10
C LEU A 50 -26.07 14.34 -12.81
N GLU A 51 -25.07 13.57 -12.41
CA GLU A 51 -24.25 13.88 -11.25
C GLU A 51 -23.20 14.95 -11.57
N PHE A 52 -22.46 14.78 -12.66
CA PHE A 52 -21.47 15.74 -13.15
C PHE A 52 -21.38 15.75 -14.68
N ALA A 53 -20.85 16.87 -15.19
CA ALA A 53 -20.32 16.98 -16.54
C ALA A 53 -19.14 17.95 -16.51
N GLU A 54 -18.03 17.55 -17.11
CA GLU A 54 -16.76 18.27 -17.08
C GLU A 54 -15.99 18.07 -18.40
N PRO A 55 -15.00 18.92 -18.70
CA PRO A 55 -14.09 18.72 -19.83
C PRO A 55 -13.28 17.43 -19.73
N ASN A 56 -12.85 16.89 -20.87
CA ASN A 56 -11.77 15.91 -20.93
C ASN A 56 -10.44 16.64 -20.69
N TYR A 57 -10.02 16.74 -19.43
CA TYR A 57 -8.80 17.43 -19.03
C TYR A 57 -7.55 16.75 -19.57
N ARG A 58 -6.50 17.55 -19.81
CA ARG A 58 -5.17 17.03 -20.11
C ARG A 58 -4.43 16.71 -18.83
N VAL A 59 -3.81 15.54 -18.81
CA VAL A 59 -2.89 15.09 -17.76
C VAL A 59 -1.48 15.14 -18.30
N GLU A 60 -0.58 15.86 -17.62
CA GLU A 60 0.82 15.92 -18.02
C GLU A 60 1.55 14.63 -17.65
N ILE A 61 2.41 14.14 -18.54
CA ILE A 61 3.27 13.00 -18.24
C ILE A 61 4.27 13.38 -17.13
N PRO A 62 4.54 12.49 -16.14
CA PRO A 62 5.53 12.78 -15.10
C PRO A 62 6.92 13.07 -15.68
N LYS A 63 7.61 14.06 -15.11
CA LYS A 63 8.98 14.40 -15.50
C LYS A 63 9.97 13.69 -14.58
N ILE A 64 10.51 12.57 -15.05
CA ILE A 64 11.65 11.93 -14.37
C ILE A 64 12.93 12.59 -14.87
N VAL A 65 13.56 13.38 -14.01
CA VAL A 65 14.74 14.16 -14.35
C VAL A 65 15.99 13.35 -14.03
N ALA A 66 16.78 13.03 -15.05
CA ALA A 66 18.08 12.40 -14.84
C ALA A 66 19.05 13.38 -14.15
N ASP A 67 19.57 12.98 -12.99
CA ASP A 67 20.55 13.76 -12.22
C ASP A 67 21.97 13.61 -12.82
N ILE A 68 22.23 12.50 -13.51
CA ILE A 68 23.44 12.26 -14.33
C ILE A 68 23.07 11.67 -15.71
N SER A 69 23.69 12.19 -16.77
CA SER A 69 23.42 11.80 -18.17
C SER A 69 24.05 10.45 -18.55
N PRO A 70 23.45 9.67 -19.49
CA PRO A 70 23.98 8.38 -19.97
C PRO A 70 25.39 8.42 -20.59
N ALA A 71 25.95 9.60 -20.86
CA ALA A 71 27.33 9.76 -21.32
C ALA A 71 28.37 9.81 -20.18
N PHE A 72 27.93 9.73 -18.91
CA PHE A 72 28.81 9.86 -17.76
C PHE A 72 29.29 8.47 -17.30
N THR A 73 30.58 8.21 -17.48
CA THR A 73 31.26 7.13 -16.75
C THR A 73 31.14 7.43 -15.27
N TRP A 74 30.41 6.58 -14.53
CA TRP A 74 30.29 6.62 -13.08
C TRP A 74 31.67 6.88 -12.47
N PRO A 75 31.92 8.04 -11.84
CA PRO A 75 33.12 8.22 -11.07
C PRO A 75 33.06 7.16 -9.97
N GLU A 76 34.16 6.45 -9.73
CA GLU A 76 34.34 5.56 -8.57
C GLU A 76 33.93 6.24 -7.22
N GLN A 77 33.83 7.57 -7.23
CA GLN A 77 33.44 8.46 -6.13
C GLN A 77 31.92 8.72 -6.01
N ALA A 78 31.09 8.32 -6.97
CA ALA A 78 29.61 8.39 -6.89
C ALA A 78 28.99 7.18 -6.20
N ARG A 79 29.83 6.27 -5.66
CA ARG A 79 29.42 5.38 -4.58
C ARG A 79 28.97 6.28 -3.44
N PHE A 80 27.65 6.45 -3.29
CA PHE A 80 27.04 7.04 -2.10
C PHE A 80 27.51 6.18 -0.93
N GLY A 81 28.66 6.56 -0.36
CA GLY A 81 29.49 5.63 0.37
C GLY A 81 28.81 5.26 1.66
N ALA A 82 28.14 4.10 1.71
CA ALA A 82 27.46 3.57 2.89
C ALA A 82 26.86 4.68 3.79
N SER A 83 26.19 5.66 3.20
CA SER A 83 25.97 6.92 3.92
C SER A 83 24.78 6.78 4.85
N SER A 84 25.11 6.90 6.13
CA SER A 84 24.24 6.92 7.31
C SER A 84 23.62 5.57 7.64
N ALA A 85 24.17 4.91 8.67
CA ALA A 85 23.59 3.73 9.29
C ALA A 85 22.13 4.02 9.68
N VAL A 86 21.19 3.60 8.83
CA VAL A 86 19.81 3.44 9.26
C VAL A 86 19.82 2.27 10.21
N THR A 87 19.36 2.49 11.44
CA THR A 87 19.17 1.39 12.40
C THR A 87 17.90 0.64 11.99
N CYS A 88 17.99 -0.15 10.93
CA CYS A 88 16.93 -1.07 10.55
C CYS A 88 16.84 -2.14 11.63
N THR A 89 15.66 -2.37 12.18
CA THR A 89 15.47 -3.45 13.16
C THR A 89 15.64 -4.78 12.44
N GLN A 90 16.59 -5.60 12.90
CA GLN A 90 16.94 -6.87 12.26
C GLN A 90 16.26 -8.03 12.99
N LEU A 91 15.59 -8.90 12.23
CA LEU A 91 15.07 -10.18 12.73
C LEU A 91 15.93 -11.36 12.30
N TYR A 92 16.42 -11.32 11.06
CA TYR A 92 17.30 -12.32 10.46
C TYR A 92 18.46 -11.63 9.75
N THR A 93 19.38 -12.44 9.22
CA THR A 93 20.47 -11.93 8.39
C THR A 93 19.88 -11.23 7.15
N PRO A 94 20.24 -9.95 6.91
CA PRO A 94 19.77 -9.23 5.74
C PRO A 94 20.10 -9.95 4.44
N VAL A 95 19.15 -9.97 3.51
CA VAL A 95 19.36 -10.53 2.16
C VAL A 95 19.95 -9.42 1.30
N ILE A 96 21.10 -9.70 0.70
CA ILE A 96 21.83 -8.76 -0.15
C ILE A 96 21.79 -9.29 -1.58
N PRO A 97 21.12 -8.60 -2.52
CA PRO A 97 21.10 -9.02 -3.91
C PRO A 97 22.46 -8.80 -4.59
N ASN A 98 22.70 -9.54 -5.66
CA ASN A 98 23.96 -9.52 -6.40
C ASN A 98 23.92 -8.66 -7.69
N ASP A 99 22.85 -7.90 -7.92
CA ASP A 99 22.66 -7.10 -9.12
C ASP A 99 23.75 -6.03 -9.27
N TYR A 100 24.10 -5.74 -10.52
CA TYR A 100 25.29 -4.95 -10.87
C TYR A 100 25.31 -3.56 -10.20
N TYR A 101 24.15 -2.91 -10.13
CA TYR A 101 23.98 -1.57 -9.58
C TYR A 101 23.57 -1.54 -8.10
N TRP A 102 23.60 -2.68 -7.39
CA TRP A 102 23.17 -2.74 -6.00
C TRP A 102 23.94 -1.77 -5.09
N ASN A 103 25.22 -1.51 -5.34
CA ASN A 103 26.03 -0.63 -4.49
C ASN A 103 25.61 0.84 -4.59
N GLU A 104 24.95 1.22 -5.68
CA GLU A 104 24.44 2.55 -5.96
C GLU A 104 23.00 2.75 -5.42
N GLN A 105 22.29 1.66 -5.14
CA GLN A 105 20.90 1.66 -4.65
C GLN A 105 20.78 1.95 -3.14
N TRP A 106 21.21 3.13 -2.70
CA TRP A 106 21.06 3.58 -1.31
C TRP A 106 19.59 3.58 -0.87
N ASN A 107 18.67 3.88 -1.80
CA ASN A 107 17.23 3.98 -1.60
C ASN A 107 16.65 2.73 -0.95
N LEU A 108 17.03 1.54 -1.44
CA LEU A 108 16.50 0.26 -0.93
C LEU A 108 16.98 -0.02 0.50
N ARG A 109 18.22 0.36 0.82
CA ARG A 109 18.76 0.27 2.18
C ARG A 109 18.07 1.26 3.12
N LYS A 110 17.75 2.47 2.64
CA LYS A 110 17.10 3.51 3.45
C LYS A 110 15.73 3.09 3.98
N ILE A 111 14.98 2.35 3.16
CA ILE A 111 13.66 1.81 3.51
C ILE A 111 13.73 0.41 4.11
N CYS A 112 14.92 -0.05 4.55
CA CYS A 112 15.15 -1.31 5.24
C CYS A 112 14.74 -2.58 4.46
N LEU A 113 14.93 -2.58 3.13
CA LEU A 113 14.61 -3.75 2.32
C LEU A 113 15.51 -4.97 2.54
N PRO A 114 16.83 -4.86 2.72
CA PRO A 114 17.66 -6.02 3.04
C PRO A 114 17.13 -6.84 4.23
N GLU A 115 16.69 -6.15 5.28
CA GLU A 115 16.04 -6.76 6.44
C GLU A 115 14.66 -7.32 6.10
N ALA A 116 13.85 -6.58 5.33
CA ALA A 116 12.52 -7.03 4.91
C ALA A 116 12.58 -8.31 4.04
N TRP A 117 13.53 -8.40 3.12
CA TRP A 117 13.76 -9.54 2.23
C TRP A 117 14.19 -10.80 2.97
N SER A 118 14.70 -10.67 4.20
CA SER A 118 14.95 -11.83 5.06
C SER A 118 13.66 -12.50 5.56
N VAL A 119 12.51 -11.81 5.46
CA VAL A 119 11.17 -12.36 5.73
C VAL A 119 10.55 -12.92 4.44
N THR A 120 10.51 -12.10 3.38
CA THR A 120 10.03 -12.49 2.04
C THR A 120 10.60 -11.54 1.01
N THR A 121 10.98 -12.07 -0.16
CA THR A 121 11.39 -11.28 -1.32
C THR A 121 10.22 -10.92 -2.24
N GLY A 122 9.00 -11.33 -1.89
CA GLY A 122 7.80 -11.15 -2.72
C GLY A 122 7.33 -12.47 -3.35
N ALA A 123 6.08 -12.46 -3.82
CA ALA A 123 5.41 -13.59 -4.46
C ALA A 123 4.80 -13.14 -5.80
N THR A 124 4.51 -14.10 -6.67
CA THR A 124 4.05 -13.87 -8.05
C THR A 124 2.56 -13.59 -8.19
N ASP A 125 1.82 -13.63 -7.08
CA ASP A 125 0.38 -13.40 -7.01
C ASP A 125 0.01 -11.92 -6.84
N ALA A 126 0.88 -11.11 -6.23
CA ALA A 126 0.70 -9.66 -6.14
C ALA A 126 1.02 -8.97 -7.48
N VAL A 127 0.12 -8.08 -7.92
CA VAL A 127 0.25 -7.34 -9.17
C VAL A 127 0.36 -5.84 -8.93
N ILE A 128 1.23 -5.18 -9.68
CA ILE A 128 1.36 -3.73 -9.73
C ILE A 128 0.90 -3.29 -11.11
N ALA A 129 -0.31 -2.71 -11.18
CA ALA A 129 -0.80 -2.08 -12.39
C ALA A 129 -0.11 -0.71 -12.55
N VAL A 130 0.56 -0.51 -13.67
CA VAL A 130 1.34 0.71 -13.95
C VAL A 130 0.62 1.52 -15.02
N LEU A 131 -0.12 2.55 -14.59
CA LEU A 131 -0.85 3.45 -15.48
C LEU A 131 0.10 4.57 -15.92
N ALA A 132 0.82 4.33 -17.01
CA ALA A 132 1.92 5.19 -17.47
C ALA A 132 2.02 5.21 -19.02
N SER A 133 3.24 5.35 -19.55
CA SER A 133 3.54 5.45 -20.99
C SER A 133 3.69 4.11 -21.70
N GLY A 134 3.43 2.98 -21.02
CA GLY A 134 3.74 1.64 -21.50
C GLY A 134 4.94 1.03 -20.79
N ILE A 135 5.46 -0.08 -21.30
CA ILE A 135 6.62 -0.78 -20.74
C ILE A 135 7.50 -1.37 -21.84
N ASP A 136 8.82 -1.43 -21.61
CA ASP A 136 9.72 -2.24 -22.41
C ASP A 136 9.63 -3.72 -21.96
N LEU A 137 8.77 -4.47 -22.65
CA LEU A 137 8.54 -5.91 -22.40
C LEU A 137 9.81 -6.76 -22.56
N GLN A 138 10.83 -6.26 -23.26
CA GLN A 138 12.07 -6.98 -23.52
C GLN A 138 13.20 -6.59 -22.56
N HIS A 139 12.98 -5.60 -21.68
CA HIS A 139 13.99 -5.14 -20.76
C HIS A 139 14.53 -6.28 -19.87
N PRO A 140 15.85 -6.49 -19.75
CA PRO A 140 16.41 -7.57 -18.95
C PRO A 140 15.89 -7.61 -17.51
N ASP A 141 15.77 -6.46 -16.84
CA ASP A 141 15.24 -6.36 -15.47
C ASP A 141 13.73 -6.57 -15.34
N LEU A 142 12.99 -6.69 -16.44
CA LEU A 142 11.56 -6.96 -16.40
C LEU A 142 11.23 -8.38 -16.91
N GLN A 143 12.25 -9.16 -17.26
CA GLN A 143 12.10 -10.55 -17.67
C GLN A 143 11.45 -11.37 -16.56
N GLY A 144 10.32 -12.00 -16.89
CA GLY A 144 9.54 -12.76 -15.93
C GLY A 144 8.77 -11.91 -14.91
N GLN A 145 8.76 -10.58 -15.02
CA GLN A 145 7.97 -9.70 -14.15
C GLN A 145 6.68 -9.22 -14.80
N ILE A 146 6.53 -9.32 -16.13
CA ILE A 146 5.30 -8.91 -16.80
C ILE A 146 4.16 -9.87 -16.46
N TRP A 147 3.01 -9.32 -16.06
CA TRP A 147 1.78 -10.07 -15.87
C TRP A 147 1.26 -10.59 -17.22
N THR A 148 0.70 -11.80 -17.21
CA THR A 148 0.09 -12.39 -18.40
C THR A 148 -1.36 -12.71 -18.09
N ASN A 149 -2.29 -12.20 -18.89
CA ASN A 149 -3.71 -12.46 -18.73
C ASN A 149 -3.97 -13.97 -18.94
N PRO A 150 -4.36 -14.73 -17.90
CA PRO A 150 -4.60 -16.16 -18.05
C PRO A 150 -5.87 -16.48 -18.85
N GLY A 151 -6.69 -15.48 -19.16
CA GLY A 151 -7.88 -15.62 -20.00
C GLY A 151 -7.62 -15.51 -21.50
N GLU A 152 -6.45 -15.01 -21.91
CA GLU A 152 -6.15 -14.71 -23.32
C GLU A 152 -5.34 -15.82 -24.01
N ASN A 153 -5.71 -16.17 -25.24
CA ASN A 153 -4.84 -16.92 -26.15
C ASN A 153 -4.10 -15.94 -27.07
N PRO A 154 -2.75 -15.84 -26.97
CA PRO A 154 -2.03 -14.79 -27.67
C PRO A 154 -2.22 -14.77 -29.19
N CYS A 155 -2.48 -13.58 -29.72
CA CYS A 155 -2.46 -13.26 -31.15
C CYS A 155 -3.50 -14.02 -31.98
N ASN A 156 -4.67 -14.31 -31.40
CA ASN A 156 -5.77 -14.94 -32.13
C ASN A 156 -6.78 -13.93 -32.69
N GLY A 157 -6.65 -12.64 -32.33
CA GLY A 157 -7.52 -11.55 -32.79
C GLY A 157 -8.89 -11.54 -32.12
N LEU A 158 -9.04 -12.22 -30.97
CA LEU A 158 -10.28 -12.34 -30.21
C LEU A 158 -10.09 -11.77 -28.79
N ASP A 159 -11.21 -11.43 -28.17
CA ASP A 159 -11.33 -11.17 -26.73
C ASP A 159 -11.82 -12.49 -26.11
N ASP A 160 -10.89 -13.28 -25.57
CA ASP A 160 -11.16 -14.66 -25.14
C ASP A 160 -11.78 -14.71 -23.75
N ASP A 161 -11.47 -13.74 -22.91
CA ASP A 161 -11.98 -13.63 -21.54
C ASP A 161 -13.26 -12.79 -21.43
N GLY A 162 -13.62 -12.07 -22.51
CA GLY A 162 -14.85 -11.30 -22.62
C GLY A 162 -14.81 -9.97 -21.88
N ASN A 163 -13.62 -9.44 -21.59
CA ASN A 163 -13.42 -8.20 -20.85
C ASN A 163 -13.56 -6.94 -21.73
N GLY A 164 -13.71 -7.11 -23.05
CA GLY A 164 -13.85 -6.04 -24.04
C GLY A 164 -12.55 -5.61 -24.72
N PHE A 165 -11.42 -6.27 -24.43
CA PHE A 165 -10.09 -5.91 -24.89
C PHE A 165 -9.42 -7.09 -25.63
N VAL A 166 -9.38 -7.00 -26.96
CA VAL A 166 -8.87 -8.06 -27.84
C VAL A 166 -7.36 -8.26 -27.68
N ASP A 167 -6.93 -9.50 -27.40
CA ASP A 167 -5.52 -9.87 -27.24
C ASP A 167 -4.78 -9.02 -26.19
N ASP A 168 -5.41 -8.67 -25.06
CA ASP A 168 -4.82 -7.88 -23.96
C ASP A 168 -3.85 -8.69 -23.07
N VAL A 169 -3.11 -9.62 -23.70
CA VAL A 169 -2.23 -10.64 -23.08
C VAL A 169 -1.33 -10.07 -21.99
N HIS A 170 -0.80 -8.87 -22.16
CA HIS A 170 0.08 -8.21 -21.19
C HIS A 170 -0.49 -6.91 -20.64
N GLY A 171 -1.71 -6.53 -20.99
CA GLY A 171 -2.30 -5.24 -20.68
C GLY A 171 -2.81 -4.51 -21.92
N TRP A 172 -3.21 -3.26 -21.74
CA TRP A 172 -3.91 -2.48 -22.77
C TRP A 172 -3.31 -1.09 -22.98
N ASN A 173 -3.42 -0.60 -24.22
CA ASN A 173 -3.04 0.74 -24.64
C ASN A 173 -4.27 1.56 -25.01
N PHE A 174 -4.68 2.43 -24.09
CA PHE A 174 -5.83 3.32 -24.25
C PHE A 174 -5.57 4.49 -25.21
N VAL A 175 -4.31 4.81 -25.51
CA VAL A 175 -3.95 5.87 -26.46
C VAL A 175 -4.17 5.40 -27.89
N GLY A 176 -3.82 4.14 -28.17
CA GLY A 176 -3.95 3.52 -29.48
C GLY A 176 -5.17 2.61 -29.65
N ASP A 177 -5.95 2.41 -28.58
CA ASP A 177 -7.03 1.41 -28.45
C ASP A 177 -6.60 0.03 -29.01
N ASN A 178 -5.47 -0.49 -28.52
CA ASN A 178 -4.89 -1.77 -28.94
C ASN A 178 -4.07 -2.45 -27.82
N ASN A 179 -3.48 -3.60 -28.11
CA ASN A 179 -2.63 -4.35 -27.18
C ASN A 179 -1.14 -3.97 -27.21
N ASP A 180 -0.76 -2.90 -27.92
CA ASP A 180 0.63 -2.44 -27.98
C ASP A 180 0.96 -1.53 -26.78
N VAL A 181 1.47 -2.18 -25.73
CA VAL A 181 1.91 -1.52 -24.49
C VAL A 181 3.36 -1.03 -24.53
N THR A 182 3.99 -0.88 -25.71
CA THR A 182 5.38 -0.39 -25.83
C THR A 182 5.58 0.95 -25.12
N ASP A 183 6.75 1.16 -24.51
CA ASP A 183 7.09 2.40 -23.82
C ASP A 183 7.89 3.38 -24.69
N ASP A 184 7.25 4.44 -25.18
CA ASP A 184 7.93 5.46 -25.98
C ASP A 184 8.52 6.60 -25.13
N SER A 185 8.09 6.73 -23.87
CA SER A 185 8.45 7.84 -22.98
C SER A 185 9.28 7.42 -21.76
N ALA A 186 9.57 6.12 -21.64
CA ALA A 186 10.34 5.45 -20.57
C ALA A 186 9.71 5.44 -19.17
N VAL A 187 8.68 6.24 -18.89
CA VAL A 187 8.15 6.42 -17.53
C VAL A 187 7.67 5.10 -16.93
N GLY A 188 6.92 4.30 -17.68
CA GLY A 188 6.40 3.04 -17.15
C GLY A 188 7.50 2.00 -16.91
N THR A 189 8.49 1.90 -17.81
CA THR A 189 9.68 1.04 -17.63
C THR A 189 10.47 1.44 -16.38
N ILE A 190 10.68 2.75 -16.17
CA ILE A 190 11.40 3.29 -15.02
C ILE A 190 10.73 2.88 -13.71
N VAL A 191 9.43 3.16 -13.57
CA VAL A 191 8.73 2.92 -12.30
C VAL A 191 8.47 1.44 -12.04
N ALA A 192 8.24 0.64 -13.09
CA ALA A 192 8.13 -0.81 -13.00
C ALA A 192 9.42 -1.43 -12.47
N GLY A 193 10.58 -0.96 -12.94
CA GLY A 193 11.88 -1.43 -12.47
C GLY A 193 12.16 -1.09 -11.01
N VAL A 194 11.84 0.14 -10.58
CA VAL A 194 11.97 0.52 -9.16
C VAL A 194 11.06 -0.34 -8.28
N ALA A 195 9.82 -0.58 -8.70
CA ALA A 195 8.85 -1.33 -7.92
C ALA A 195 9.16 -2.84 -7.86
N ALA A 196 9.51 -3.45 -8.99
CA ALA A 196 9.58 -4.91 -9.11
C ALA A 196 10.56 -5.44 -10.19
N ALA A 197 11.73 -4.81 -10.38
CA ALA A 197 12.78 -5.41 -11.21
C ALA A 197 13.12 -6.85 -10.75
N ALA A 198 13.33 -7.74 -11.72
CA ALA A 198 13.90 -9.06 -11.52
C ALA A 198 15.25 -8.92 -10.82
N THR A 199 15.32 -9.41 -9.59
CA THR A 199 16.42 -9.14 -8.68
C THR A 199 17.23 -10.41 -8.43
N ASN A 200 18.50 -10.23 -8.04
CA ASN A 200 19.47 -11.26 -7.71
C ASN A 200 19.90 -12.12 -8.91
N LYS A 201 20.10 -11.47 -10.06
CA LYS A 201 20.50 -12.12 -11.32
C LYS A 201 21.86 -11.68 -11.85
N GLY A 202 22.59 -10.84 -11.11
CA GLY A 202 23.96 -10.42 -11.44
C GLY A 202 24.06 -9.31 -12.50
N GLU A 203 22.93 -8.71 -12.88
CA GLU A 203 22.84 -7.63 -13.86
C GLU A 203 21.78 -6.61 -13.41
N GLY A 204 21.89 -5.37 -13.89
CA GLY A 204 20.85 -4.36 -13.65
C GLY A 204 20.66 -3.92 -12.20
N VAL A 205 19.42 -3.57 -11.86
CA VAL A 205 19.00 -3.05 -10.55
C VAL A 205 18.14 -4.07 -9.79
N ALA A 206 18.13 -3.97 -8.47
CA ALA A 206 17.14 -4.65 -7.63
C ALA A 206 15.82 -3.85 -7.59
N GLY A 207 14.68 -4.53 -7.63
CA GLY A 207 13.35 -3.96 -7.38
C GLY A 207 12.95 -4.08 -5.92
N VAL A 208 11.92 -3.35 -5.48
CA VAL A 208 11.39 -3.50 -4.12
C VAL A 208 10.84 -4.91 -3.89
N SER A 209 9.95 -5.40 -4.76
CA SER A 209 9.38 -6.76 -4.71
C SER A 209 9.92 -7.62 -5.84
N TRP A 210 10.68 -8.67 -5.53
CA TRP A 210 11.36 -9.49 -6.53
C TRP A 210 10.42 -10.41 -7.31
N GLY A 211 9.22 -10.65 -6.76
CA GLY A 211 8.24 -11.58 -7.33
C GLY A 211 7.00 -10.91 -7.94
N ALA A 212 6.71 -9.64 -7.61
CA ALA A 212 5.47 -8.99 -8.02
C ALA A 212 5.37 -8.84 -9.54
N LYS A 213 4.19 -9.10 -10.10
CA LYS A 213 3.98 -8.92 -11.54
C LYS A 213 3.59 -7.49 -11.89
N ILE A 214 3.96 -7.04 -13.07
CA ILE A 214 3.63 -5.73 -13.61
C ILE A 214 2.54 -5.88 -14.67
N LEU A 215 1.41 -5.20 -14.47
CA LEU A 215 0.37 -5.02 -15.47
C LEU A 215 0.53 -3.63 -16.11
N PRO A 216 1.20 -3.50 -17.27
CA PRO A 216 1.32 -2.24 -17.97
C PRO A 216 -0.03 -1.79 -18.54
N ILE A 217 -0.43 -0.56 -18.21
CA ILE A 217 -1.61 0.09 -18.77
C ILE A 217 -1.16 1.42 -19.37
N ARG A 218 -1.09 1.46 -20.70
CA ARG A 218 -0.61 2.65 -21.41
C ARG A 218 -1.74 3.65 -21.56
N VAL A 219 -1.62 4.76 -20.84
CA VAL A 219 -2.56 5.89 -20.88
C VAL A 219 -1.91 7.18 -21.39
N PHE A 220 -0.57 7.25 -21.42
CA PHE A 220 0.16 8.40 -21.94
C PHE A 220 0.67 8.17 -23.36
N GLY A 221 0.41 9.15 -24.23
CA GLY A 221 1.16 9.29 -25.48
C GLY A 221 2.52 9.95 -25.23
N THR A 222 3.05 10.66 -26.23
CA THR A 222 4.39 11.27 -26.15
C THR A 222 4.51 12.35 -25.06
N ASN A 223 3.46 13.13 -24.79
CA ASN A 223 3.57 14.32 -23.93
C ASN A 223 2.45 14.46 -22.87
N HIS A 224 1.30 13.83 -23.08
CA HIS A 224 0.14 13.94 -22.20
C HIS A 224 -0.74 12.70 -22.36
N ALA A 225 -1.66 12.55 -21.41
CA ALA A 225 -2.84 11.71 -21.50
C ALA A 225 -4.09 12.60 -21.50
N ASP A 226 -5.18 12.07 -22.02
CA ASP A 226 -6.51 12.59 -21.71
C ASP A 226 -7.00 11.92 -20.41
N ILE A 227 -7.68 12.67 -19.54
CA ILE A 227 -8.17 12.12 -18.26
C ILE A 227 -9.11 10.93 -18.48
N SER A 228 -9.84 10.90 -19.60
CA SER A 228 -10.68 9.77 -19.98
C SER A 228 -9.92 8.46 -20.27
N ASP A 229 -8.65 8.53 -20.68
CA ASP A 229 -7.80 7.34 -20.83
C ASP A 229 -7.29 6.86 -19.47
N LEU A 230 -6.97 7.77 -18.56
CA LEU A 230 -6.61 7.43 -17.18
C LEU A 230 -7.78 6.79 -16.42
N ILE A 231 -8.99 7.34 -16.58
CA ILE A 231 -10.24 6.79 -16.01
C ILE A 231 -10.52 5.40 -16.58
N ALA A 232 -10.38 5.21 -17.90
CA ALA A 232 -10.57 3.91 -18.52
C ALA A 232 -9.51 2.89 -18.07
N GLY A 233 -8.27 3.32 -17.88
CA GLY A 233 -7.20 2.50 -17.32
C GLY A 233 -7.45 2.06 -15.88
N LEU A 234 -7.96 2.98 -15.03
CA LEU A 234 -8.39 2.67 -13.66
C LEU A 234 -9.51 1.62 -13.65
N TYR A 235 -10.51 1.82 -14.51
CA TYR A 235 -11.64 0.90 -14.66
C TYR A 235 -11.17 -0.49 -15.11
N TYR A 236 -10.27 -0.55 -16.10
CA TYR A 236 -9.67 -1.79 -16.58
C TYR A 236 -8.87 -2.52 -15.49
N ALA A 237 -7.98 -1.82 -14.78
CA ALA A 237 -7.21 -2.41 -13.69
C ALA A 237 -8.11 -3.02 -12.61
N ALA A 238 -9.14 -2.28 -12.21
CA ALA A 238 -10.12 -2.73 -11.21
C ALA A 238 -10.89 -3.98 -11.66
N ASN A 239 -11.28 -4.04 -12.94
CA ASN A 239 -11.99 -5.19 -13.50
C ASN A 239 -11.07 -6.42 -13.62
N ILE A 240 -9.84 -6.25 -14.09
CA ILE A 240 -8.85 -7.34 -14.12
C ILE A 240 -8.61 -7.88 -12.70
N ARG A 241 -8.47 -7.00 -11.72
CA ARG A 241 -8.33 -7.40 -10.31
C ARG A 241 -9.54 -8.20 -9.82
N GLN A 242 -10.76 -7.76 -10.14
CA GLN A 242 -11.99 -8.45 -9.75
C GLN A 242 -12.11 -9.83 -10.41
N GLN A 243 -11.86 -9.91 -11.72
CA GLN A 243 -11.98 -11.11 -12.53
C GLN A 243 -11.06 -12.23 -12.03
N TRP A 244 -9.83 -11.87 -11.63
CA TRP A 244 -8.80 -12.84 -11.23
C TRP A 244 -8.54 -12.89 -9.73
N GLN A 245 -9.23 -12.06 -8.93
CA GLN A 245 -9.19 -12.07 -7.46
C GLN A 245 -7.77 -11.98 -6.88
N MET A 246 -6.95 -11.10 -7.45
CA MET A 246 -5.54 -10.92 -7.05
C MET A 246 -5.33 -9.64 -6.22
N PRO A 247 -4.33 -9.59 -5.33
CA PRO A 247 -3.90 -8.33 -4.74
C PRO A 247 -3.34 -7.39 -5.81
N MET A 248 -3.79 -6.13 -5.81
CA MET A 248 -3.34 -5.15 -6.79
C MET A 248 -3.04 -3.79 -6.17
N ALA A 249 -1.83 -3.29 -6.41
CA ALA A 249 -1.51 -1.87 -6.29
C ALA A 249 -1.58 -1.20 -7.68
N ILE A 250 -2.23 -0.05 -7.77
CA ILE A 250 -2.29 0.78 -8.97
C ILE A 250 -1.31 1.94 -8.76
N LEU A 251 -0.23 1.96 -9.54
CA LEU A 251 0.72 3.07 -9.59
C LEU A 251 0.28 4.06 -10.67
N LEU A 252 -0.19 5.22 -10.22
CA LEU A 252 -0.76 6.27 -11.05
C LEU A 252 0.31 7.23 -11.53
N GLY A 253 0.57 7.24 -12.83
CA GLY A 253 1.35 8.28 -13.49
C GLY A 253 0.50 9.50 -13.80
N GLY A 254 1.07 10.68 -13.58
CA GLY A 254 0.57 11.92 -14.15
C GLY A 254 0.64 13.11 -13.22
N TYR A 255 0.42 14.28 -13.80
CA TYR A 255 0.21 15.52 -13.09
C TYR A 255 -1.03 16.24 -13.63
N MET A 256 -1.96 16.61 -12.74
CA MET A 256 -3.16 17.36 -13.10
C MET A 256 -3.47 18.44 -12.04
N PRO A 257 -3.36 19.74 -12.37
CA PRO A 257 -3.60 20.84 -11.43
C PRO A 257 -5.08 21.23 -11.30
N VAL A 258 -5.99 20.33 -11.65
CA VAL A 258 -7.44 20.53 -11.57
C VAL A 258 -8.12 19.31 -10.98
N GLN A 259 -9.17 19.52 -10.18
CA GLN A 259 -10.03 18.43 -9.71
C GLN A 259 -10.90 17.91 -10.86
N SER A 260 -11.19 16.61 -10.84
CA SER A 260 -12.11 15.95 -11.77
C SER A 260 -13.03 15.02 -10.97
N GLU A 261 -14.33 15.24 -11.13
CA GLU A 261 -15.38 14.45 -10.47
C GLU A 261 -15.42 13.04 -11.06
N ALA A 262 -15.21 12.91 -12.38
CA ALA A 262 -15.12 11.63 -13.08
C ALA A 262 -13.91 10.80 -12.63
N TYR A 263 -12.76 11.44 -12.44
CA TYR A 263 -11.56 10.79 -11.93
C TYR A 263 -11.75 10.30 -10.49
N GLN A 264 -12.29 11.14 -9.60
CA GLN A 264 -12.57 10.74 -8.22
C GLN A 264 -13.53 9.55 -8.14
N ALA A 265 -14.55 9.49 -9.01
CA ALA A 265 -15.46 8.35 -9.10
C ALA A 265 -14.75 7.06 -9.55
N ALA A 266 -13.82 7.15 -10.51
CA ALA A 266 -13.03 6.01 -10.96
C ALA A 266 -12.03 5.51 -9.90
N VAL A 267 -11.39 6.43 -9.17
CA VAL A 267 -10.55 6.11 -8.01
C VAL A 267 -11.37 5.37 -6.94
N TYR A 268 -12.56 5.90 -6.62
CA TYR A 268 -13.44 5.27 -5.64
C TYR A 268 -13.86 3.86 -6.08
N TYR A 269 -14.23 3.68 -7.35
CA TYR A 269 -14.54 2.35 -7.88
C TYR A 269 -13.36 1.38 -7.77
N ALA A 270 -12.15 1.79 -8.16
CA ALA A 270 -10.98 0.93 -8.05
C ALA A 270 -10.66 0.54 -6.58
N HIS A 271 -10.83 1.49 -5.65
CA HIS A 271 -10.71 1.24 -4.22
C HIS A 271 -11.76 0.26 -3.71
N GLU A 272 -13.04 0.44 -4.07
CA GLU A 272 -14.14 -0.49 -3.71
C GLU A 272 -13.95 -1.88 -4.33
N GLN A 273 -13.33 -1.96 -5.51
CA GLN A 273 -12.91 -3.23 -6.08
C GLN A 273 -11.71 -3.84 -5.35
N GLY A 274 -11.12 -3.17 -4.35
CA GLY A 274 -10.06 -3.69 -3.50
C GLY A 274 -8.65 -3.45 -4.04
N CYS A 275 -8.46 -2.43 -4.88
CA CYS A 275 -7.14 -1.98 -5.31
C CYS A 275 -6.57 -0.95 -4.33
N LEU A 276 -5.26 -0.98 -4.10
CA LEU A 276 -4.54 0.10 -3.42
C LEU A 276 -4.04 1.11 -4.45
N LEU A 277 -4.36 2.39 -4.34
CA LEU A 277 -3.92 3.41 -5.29
C LEU A 277 -2.76 4.23 -4.73
N VAL A 278 -1.73 4.47 -5.55
CA VAL A 278 -0.52 5.18 -5.14
C VAL A 278 -0.10 6.15 -6.25
N ALA A 279 0.23 7.39 -5.90
CA ALA A 279 0.68 8.41 -6.84
C ALA A 279 1.82 9.26 -6.28
N GLY A 280 2.69 9.75 -7.15
CA GLY A 280 3.69 10.75 -6.78
C GLY A 280 3.02 12.11 -6.52
N ALA A 281 3.44 12.81 -5.46
CA ALA A 281 2.91 14.12 -5.11
C ALA A 281 3.07 15.17 -6.23
N GLY A 282 4.05 14.97 -7.12
CA GLY A 282 4.39 15.81 -8.26
C GLY A 282 5.73 16.53 -8.08
N ASP A 283 6.30 16.99 -9.19
CA ASP A 283 7.71 17.42 -9.29
C ASP A 283 7.85 18.90 -9.70
N MET A 284 7.38 19.82 -8.85
CA MET A 284 7.45 21.27 -9.08
C MET A 284 8.07 22.01 -7.88
N ASP A 285 8.98 22.94 -8.18
CA ASP A 285 9.52 23.90 -7.19
C ASP A 285 8.46 24.98 -6.91
N MET A 286 7.51 24.63 -6.05
CA MET A 286 6.35 25.46 -5.67
C MET A 286 6.13 25.41 -4.15
N PRO A 287 5.55 26.47 -3.56
CA PRO A 287 5.14 26.43 -2.16
C PRO A 287 4.14 25.30 -1.86
N CYS A 288 4.12 24.82 -0.62
CA CYS A 288 3.15 23.79 -0.23
C CYS A 288 1.71 24.25 -0.40
N ASN A 289 0.84 23.34 -0.83
CA ASN A 289 -0.57 23.58 -1.19
C ASN A 289 -0.78 24.46 -2.43
N GLU A 290 0.27 24.76 -3.20
CA GLU A 290 0.14 25.40 -4.50
C GLU A 290 0.33 24.38 -5.63
N ASN A 291 -0.43 24.56 -6.71
CA ASN A 291 -0.37 23.73 -7.92
C ASN A 291 -0.57 22.22 -7.64
N ILE A 292 -1.47 21.88 -6.72
CA ILE A 292 -1.68 20.50 -6.22
C ILE A 292 -1.87 19.51 -7.38
N ASN A 293 -1.14 18.39 -7.35
CA ASN A 293 -1.43 17.26 -8.22
C ASN A 293 -2.71 16.55 -7.73
N TRP A 294 -3.86 16.87 -8.35
CA TRP A 294 -5.15 16.30 -7.96
C TRP A 294 -5.30 14.82 -8.31
N LEU A 295 -4.37 14.22 -9.06
CA LEU A 295 -4.30 12.77 -9.19
C LEU A 295 -3.85 12.10 -7.90
N ALA A 296 -2.88 12.71 -7.20
CA ALA A 296 -2.38 12.24 -5.92
C ALA A 296 -3.26 12.68 -4.75
N ALA A 297 -3.85 13.89 -4.83
CA ALA A 297 -4.71 14.41 -3.77
C ALA A 297 -6.15 13.87 -3.79
N ALA A 298 -6.49 12.97 -4.72
CA ALA A 298 -7.79 12.32 -4.75
C ALA A 298 -7.97 11.42 -3.51
N ALA A 299 -9.19 11.40 -2.95
CA ALA A 299 -9.49 10.52 -1.83
C ALA A 299 -9.28 9.06 -2.25
N TYR A 300 -8.70 8.25 -1.35
CA TYR A 300 -8.28 6.86 -1.57
C TYR A 300 -7.01 6.65 -2.42
N VAL A 301 -6.30 7.73 -2.78
CA VAL A 301 -4.95 7.63 -3.35
C VAL A 301 -3.93 7.96 -2.27
N ILE A 302 -2.91 7.10 -2.12
CA ILE A 302 -1.75 7.39 -1.28
C ILE A 302 -0.84 8.35 -2.04
N ALA A 303 -0.77 9.61 -1.59
CA ALA A 303 0.14 10.60 -2.14
C ALA A 303 1.53 10.48 -1.51
N VAL A 304 2.55 10.33 -2.35
CA VAL A 304 3.93 10.06 -1.90
C VAL A 304 4.87 11.20 -2.28
N SER A 305 5.47 11.86 -1.29
CA SER A 305 6.51 12.87 -1.47
C SER A 305 7.92 12.24 -1.53
N ALA A 306 8.91 13.00 -2.02
CA ALA A 306 10.28 12.51 -2.24
C ALA A 306 11.27 12.96 -1.16
N THR A 307 12.09 12.02 -0.71
CA THR A 307 13.27 12.28 0.13
C THR A 307 14.58 11.93 -0.57
N ASP A 308 15.67 12.49 -0.06
CA ASP A 308 17.04 12.17 -0.47
C ASP A 308 17.75 11.22 0.51
N GLU A 309 19.02 10.94 0.25
CA GLU A 309 19.83 10.01 1.05
C GLU A 309 20.03 10.43 2.52
N ASN A 310 19.74 11.69 2.84
CA ASN A 310 19.83 12.24 4.20
C ASN A 310 18.46 12.35 4.88
N ASP A 311 17.42 11.75 4.30
CA ASP A 311 16.03 11.90 4.76
C ASP A 311 15.56 13.36 4.74
N SER A 312 16.17 14.18 3.88
CA SER A 312 15.71 15.54 3.64
C SER A 312 14.64 15.51 2.55
N TRP A 313 13.59 16.31 2.74
CA TRP A 313 12.60 16.55 1.69
C TRP A 313 13.27 17.18 0.47
N VAL A 314 12.91 16.70 -0.72
CA VAL A 314 13.48 17.18 -1.98
C VAL A 314 12.72 18.43 -2.42
N GLY A 315 13.43 19.54 -2.64
CA GLY A 315 12.81 20.84 -2.96
C GLY A 315 11.92 20.91 -4.21
N SER A 316 11.97 19.90 -5.07
CA SER A 316 11.05 19.77 -6.22
C SER A 316 9.85 18.86 -5.94
N SER A 317 9.82 18.14 -4.82
CA SER A 317 8.67 17.33 -4.43
C SER A 317 7.56 18.25 -3.97
N GLN A 318 6.38 18.19 -4.57
CA GLN A 318 5.24 18.93 -4.04
C GLN A 318 4.89 18.46 -2.62
N CYS A 319 4.31 19.38 -1.85
CA CYS A 319 3.97 19.23 -0.44
C CYS A 319 2.59 19.85 -0.17
N GLY A 320 1.91 19.40 0.88
CA GLY A 320 0.59 19.93 1.24
C GLY A 320 -0.24 19.02 2.15
N PHE A 321 -1.49 19.42 2.39
CA PHE A 321 -2.45 18.70 3.24
C PHE A 321 -2.78 17.27 2.78
N TYR A 322 -2.42 16.93 1.54
CA TYR A 322 -2.77 15.69 0.90
C TYR A 322 -1.64 14.64 0.93
N ILE A 323 -0.44 14.99 1.42
CA ILE A 323 0.68 14.03 1.48
C ILE A 323 0.39 12.97 2.53
N ASP A 324 0.50 11.69 2.17
CA ASP A 324 0.29 10.59 3.11
C ASP A 324 1.61 10.00 3.62
N LEU A 325 2.59 9.84 2.74
CA LEU A 325 3.86 9.19 3.02
C LEU A 325 4.99 9.88 2.27
N CYS A 326 6.22 9.57 2.64
CA CYS A 326 7.38 9.85 1.81
C CYS A 326 8.22 8.59 1.56
N ALA A 327 8.99 8.61 0.48
CA ALA A 327 9.94 7.56 0.14
C ALA A 327 11.10 8.14 -0.69
N PRO A 328 12.23 7.42 -0.80
CA PRO A 328 13.36 7.83 -1.64
C PRO A 328 12.93 8.20 -3.06
N GLY A 329 13.27 9.41 -3.50
CA GLY A 329 12.88 9.91 -4.82
C GLY A 329 13.91 10.83 -5.48
N LYS A 330 15.12 10.94 -4.95
CA LYS A 330 16.24 11.67 -5.55
C LYS A 330 17.48 10.80 -5.60
N ASN A 331 18.34 10.94 -6.61
CA ASN A 331 19.50 10.06 -6.78
C ASN A 331 19.10 8.56 -6.74
N VAL A 332 17.98 8.20 -7.36
CA VAL A 332 17.52 6.81 -7.45
C VAL A 332 17.91 6.27 -8.83
N ILE A 333 18.57 5.11 -8.86
CA ILE A 333 18.93 4.44 -10.11
C ILE A 333 17.77 3.57 -10.60
N PHE A 334 17.50 3.61 -11.90
CA PHE A 334 16.37 2.93 -12.52
C PHE A 334 16.70 2.46 -13.95
N PRO A 335 15.98 1.44 -14.45
CA PRO A 335 16.11 1.01 -15.84
C PRO A 335 15.44 2.01 -16.79
N LEU A 336 15.93 2.02 -18.01
CA LEU A 336 15.40 2.74 -19.17
C LEU A 336 15.17 1.74 -20.29
N PRO A 337 14.25 2.02 -21.24
CA PRO A 337 14.06 1.18 -22.41
C PRO A 337 15.38 0.84 -23.13
N ASN A 338 15.40 -0.32 -23.78
CA ASN A 338 16.55 -0.91 -24.48
C ASN A 338 17.68 -1.41 -23.57
N GLY A 339 17.39 -1.73 -22.31
CA GLY A 339 18.37 -2.32 -21.38
C GLY A 339 19.40 -1.34 -20.81
N SER A 340 19.08 -0.04 -20.82
CA SER A 340 19.96 1.00 -20.30
C SER A 340 19.52 1.46 -18.90
N TYR A 341 20.34 2.26 -18.22
CA TYR A 341 20.09 2.67 -16.84
C TYR A 341 20.46 4.14 -16.64
N ALA A 342 19.74 4.82 -15.75
CA ALA A 342 20.06 6.18 -15.34
C ALA A 342 19.77 6.40 -13.86
N LEU A 343 20.34 7.47 -13.32
CA LEU A 343 20.08 7.95 -11.97
C LEU A 343 19.33 9.28 -12.08
N GLY A 344 18.30 9.46 -11.27
CA GLY A 344 17.52 10.68 -11.31
C GLY A 344 16.61 10.87 -10.12
N ARG A 345 15.65 11.77 -10.31
CA ARG A 345 14.68 12.17 -9.30
C ARG A 345 13.28 12.32 -9.85
N SER A 346 12.31 11.93 -9.05
CA SER A 346 10.88 12.19 -9.19
C SER A 346 10.12 11.57 -8.01
N THR A 347 9.02 12.20 -7.60
CA THR A 347 8.02 11.62 -6.69
C THR A 347 7.38 10.33 -7.23
N MET A 348 7.41 10.09 -8.56
CA MET A 348 7.00 8.80 -9.13
C MET A 348 7.94 7.65 -8.71
N LEU A 349 9.23 7.93 -8.50
CA LEU A 349 10.16 6.93 -7.97
C LEU A 349 9.80 6.61 -6.52
N SER A 350 9.42 7.61 -5.72
CA SER A 350 8.91 7.41 -4.36
C SER A 350 7.63 6.57 -4.34
N ALA A 351 6.67 6.88 -5.21
CA ALA A 351 5.43 6.12 -5.35
C ALA A 351 5.67 4.66 -5.78
N ALA A 352 6.63 4.41 -6.68
CA ALA A 352 7.03 3.07 -7.07
C ALA A 352 7.56 2.23 -5.89
N HIS A 353 8.33 2.85 -4.97
CA HIS A 353 8.76 2.16 -3.75
C HIS A 353 7.59 1.76 -2.86
N VAL A 354 6.59 2.64 -2.71
CA VAL A 354 5.39 2.36 -1.91
C VAL A 354 4.55 1.23 -2.53
N ALA A 355 4.32 1.26 -3.85
CA ALA A 355 3.61 0.20 -4.56
C ALA A 355 4.33 -1.16 -4.48
N GLY A 356 5.66 -1.14 -4.58
CA GLY A 356 6.48 -2.33 -4.38
C GLY A 356 6.38 -2.89 -2.95
N LEU A 357 6.39 -2.02 -1.93
CA LEU A 357 6.24 -2.44 -0.54
C LEU A 357 4.85 -3.01 -0.26
N ALA A 358 3.78 -2.42 -0.82
CA ALA A 358 2.44 -2.99 -0.74
C ALA A 358 2.41 -4.45 -1.26
N SER A 359 3.09 -4.70 -2.38
CA SER A 359 3.21 -6.05 -2.96
C SER A 359 4.01 -7.01 -2.08
N LEU A 360 5.06 -6.55 -1.40
CA LEU A 360 5.77 -7.36 -0.40
C LEU A 360 4.87 -7.73 0.78
N ILE A 361 4.05 -6.80 1.28
CA ILE A 361 3.09 -7.07 2.36
C ILE A 361 2.09 -8.14 1.92
N TRP A 362 1.54 -8.04 0.70
CA TRP A 362 0.64 -9.08 0.18
C TRP A 362 1.31 -10.43 -0.04
N SER A 363 2.62 -10.49 -0.28
CA SER A 363 3.32 -11.78 -0.36
C SER A 363 3.31 -12.58 0.96
N LEU A 364 3.08 -11.91 2.09
CA LEU A 364 2.85 -12.58 3.38
C LEU A 364 1.42 -13.09 3.52
N ASN A 365 0.47 -12.33 2.99
CA ASN A 365 -0.94 -12.69 2.97
C ASN A 365 -1.68 -11.98 1.82
N PRO A 366 -1.98 -12.70 0.73
CA PRO A 366 -2.63 -12.10 -0.44
C PRO A 366 -4.09 -11.72 -0.16
N THR A 367 -4.68 -12.16 0.95
CA THR A 367 -6.08 -11.82 1.30
C THR A 367 -6.21 -10.52 2.10
N TYR A 368 -5.11 -9.80 2.37
CA TYR A 368 -5.22 -8.53 3.07
C TYR A 368 -5.97 -7.48 2.24
N PRO A 369 -7.00 -6.83 2.80
CA PRO A 369 -7.67 -5.73 2.11
C PRO A 369 -6.71 -4.56 1.93
N ALA A 370 -6.89 -3.78 0.87
CA ALA A 370 -6.06 -2.62 0.56
C ALA A 370 -5.97 -1.65 1.75
N ASP A 371 -7.08 -1.38 2.44
CA ASP A 371 -7.13 -0.52 3.63
C ASP A 371 -6.18 -0.99 4.74
N LEU A 372 -6.04 -2.29 4.96
CA LEU A 372 -5.12 -2.81 5.98
C LEU A 372 -3.67 -2.59 5.54
N VAL A 373 -3.37 -2.79 4.25
CA VAL A 373 -2.03 -2.54 3.70
C VAL A 373 -1.67 -1.06 3.81
N GLU A 374 -2.60 -0.17 3.48
CA GLU A 374 -2.45 1.27 3.68
C GLU A 374 -2.17 1.64 5.15
N ILE A 375 -2.95 1.08 6.08
CA ILE A 375 -2.74 1.29 7.52
C ILE A 375 -1.34 0.82 7.92
N LEU A 376 -0.88 -0.34 7.43
CA LEU A 376 0.46 -0.85 7.73
C LEU A 376 1.53 0.10 7.20
N LEU A 377 1.40 0.59 5.96
CA LEU A 377 2.33 1.55 5.36
C LEU A 377 2.43 2.84 6.20
N ARG A 378 1.29 3.42 6.60
CA ARG A 378 1.21 4.65 7.43
C ARG A 378 1.72 4.44 8.85
N TRP A 379 1.27 3.37 9.52
CA TRP A 379 1.59 3.08 10.92
C TRP A 379 3.07 2.75 11.16
N THR A 380 3.69 2.12 10.17
CA THR A 380 5.08 1.66 10.30
C THR A 380 6.10 2.63 9.75
N ALA A 381 5.66 3.73 9.14
CA ALA A 381 6.52 4.80 8.68
C ALA A 381 7.41 5.35 9.81
N VAL A 382 8.62 5.74 9.43
CA VAL A 382 9.54 6.50 10.27
C VAL A 382 9.12 7.96 10.19
N ASP A 383 8.57 8.46 11.29
CA ASP A 383 8.21 9.87 11.46
C ASP A 383 9.44 10.78 11.23
N LEU A 384 9.33 11.68 10.27
CA LEU A 384 10.36 12.64 9.87
C LEU A 384 9.76 14.04 9.95
N GLY A 385 10.57 15.03 10.31
CA GLY A 385 10.09 16.40 10.42
C GLY A 385 9.41 16.68 11.75
N ALA A 386 8.18 17.20 11.70
CA ALA A 386 7.42 17.52 12.89
C ALA A 386 6.71 16.26 13.41
N PRO A 387 6.68 15.98 14.73
CA PRO A 387 6.08 14.77 15.25
C PRO A 387 4.63 14.55 14.78
N GLY A 388 4.36 13.36 14.26
CA GLY A 388 3.07 12.99 13.68
C GLY A 388 2.99 13.29 12.19
N TRP A 389 1.79 13.62 11.71
CA TRP A 389 1.61 13.96 10.31
C TRP A 389 2.10 15.39 10.02
N ASP A 390 2.86 15.58 8.95
CA ASP A 390 3.18 16.90 8.41
C ASP A 390 3.10 16.99 6.88
N MET A 391 3.07 18.22 6.35
CA MET A 391 2.81 18.47 4.93
C MET A 391 3.95 18.08 3.98
N TYR A 392 5.15 17.78 4.51
CA TYR A 392 6.33 17.41 3.72
C TYR A 392 6.52 15.91 3.67
N PHE A 393 6.37 15.24 4.82
CA PHE A 393 6.67 13.82 4.97
C PHE A 393 5.43 12.94 5.16
N GLY A 394 4.24 13.54 5.30
CA GLY A 394 3.03 12.82 5.64
C GLY A 394 3.19 12.16 7.01
N TYR A 395 2.87 10.86 7.10
CA TYR A 395 3.15 10.03 8.27
C TYR A 395 4.61 9.60 8.41
N GLY A 396 5.47 9.95 7.45
CA GLY A 396 6.90 9.68 7.48
C GLY A 396 7.38 8.81 6.31
N ARG A 397 8.67 8.42 6.38
CA ARG A 397 9.30 7.57 5.38
C ARG A 397 8.90 6.13 5.57
N ILE A 398 8.53 5.42 4.49
CA ILE A 398 8.23 4.00 4.57
C ILE A 398 9.41 3.17 5.14
N ASP A 399 9.09 2.14 5.93
CA ASP A 399 10.03 1.17 6.49
C ASP A 399 9.52 -0.24 6.19
N ALA A 400 10.15 -0.89 5.21
CA ALA A 400 9.72 -2.20 4.75
C ALA A 400 9.86 -3.27 5.83
N SER A 401 10.95 -3.21 6.60
CA SER A 401 11.24 -4.17 7.66
C SER A 401 10.21 -4.09 8.77
N ARG A 402 9.83 -2.87 9.19
CA ARG A 402 8.76 -2.66 10.18
C ARG A 402 7.39 -3.02 9.63
N ALA A 403 7.08 -2.65 8.40
CA ALA A 403 5.82 -3.01 7.73
C ALA A 403 5.61 -4.53 7.72
N LEU A 404 6.61 -5.30 7.27
CA LEU A 404 6.51 -6.76 7.19
C LEU A 404 6.44 -7.41 8.57
N ARG A 405 7.15 -6.87 9.58
CA ARG A 405 7.00 -7.37 10.96
C ARG A 405 5.59 -7.20 11.50
N GLU A 406 5.02 -6.01 11.38
CA GLU A 406 3.67 -5.75 11.88
C GLU A 406 2.63 -6.56 11.07
N ALA A 407 2.86 -6.78 9.78
CA ALA A 407 2.03 -7.65 8.96
C ALA A 407 2.06 -9.12 9.43
N VAL A 408 3.18 -9.62 9.96
CA VAL A 408 3.32 -11.00 10.46
C VAL A 408 2.60 -11.22 11.82
N HIS A 409 2.21 -10.17 12.54
CA HIS A 409 1.81 -10.26 13.95
C HIS A 409 0.37 -9.83 14.24
N TYR A 410 -0.55 -10.79 14.35
CA TYR A 410 -1.80 -10.54 15.08
C TYR A 410 -2.14 -11.66 16.07
N LEU A 411 -1.74 -11.42 17.32
CA LEU A 411 -2.43 -11.74 18.58
C LEU A 411 -2.07 -10.57 19.53
N ARG A 412 -3.03 -9.76 20.00
CA ARG A 412 -2.73 -8.62 20.91
C ARG A 412 -3.67 -8.62 22.13
N LEU A 413 -3.14 -8.19 23.27
CA LEU A 413 -3.93 -7.79 24.44
C LEU A 413 -4.00 -6.26 24.49
N LEU A 414 -5.21 -5.71 24.66
CA LEU A 414 -5.39 -4.28 24.91
C LEU A 414 -5.73 -4.04 26.39
N PRO A 415 -5.01 -3.14 27.09
CA PRO A 415 -3.81 -2.40 26.68
C PRO A 415 -2.53 -3.26 26.80
N ASN A 416 -1.49 -2.87 26.04
CA ASN A 416 -0.25 -3.59 25.65
C ASN A 416 0.67 -4.17 26.77
N ASP A 417 0.16 -4.70 27.86
CA ASP A 417 1.03 -5.16 28.95
C ASP A 417 1.43 -6.64 28.87
N HIS A 418 0.85 -7.48 27.99
CA HIS A 418 1.03 -8.95 28.01
C HIS A 418 0.81 -9.59 29.41
N HIS A 419 0.22 -8.81 30.32
CA HIS A 419 0.07 -9.07 31.74
C HIS A 419 -1.41 -8.97 32.10
N LEU A 420 -2.00 -10.08 32.54
CA LEU A 420 -3.36 -10.11 33.06
C LEU A 420 -3.31 -10.19 34.59
N ILE A 421 -4.14 -9.42 35.29
CA ILE A 421 -4.17 -9.41 36.76
C ILE A 421 -5.57 -9.76 37.25
N PHE A 422 -5.67 -10.80 38.07
CA PHE A 422 -6.87 -11.18 38.80
C PHE A 422 -6.66 -10.99 40.31
N VAL A 423 -7.67 -10.47 41.00
CA VAL A 423 -7.70 -10.37 42.46
C VAL A 423 -8.94 -11.12 42.93
N HIS A 424 -8.75 -12.14 43.77
CA HIS A 424 -9.82 -12.98 44.30
C HIS A 424 -9.73 -13.10 45.83
N ASP A 425 -10.89 -13.12 46.46
CA ASP A 425 -11.12 -13.29 47.88
C ASP A 425 -12.25 -14.34 48.02
N PRO A 426 -12.12 -15.33 48.93
CA PRO A 426 -13.09 -16.43 49.06
C PRO A 426 -14.51 -16.00 49.48
N THR A 427 -14.73 -14.74 49.83
CA THR A 427 -16.06 -14.19 50.15
C THR A 427 -16.76 -13.49 48.99
N ARG A 428 -16.11 -13.39 47.82
CA ARG A 428 -16.63 -12.67 46.64
C ARG A 428 -16.80 -13.62 45.44
N ASN A 429 -17.68 -13.21 44.53
CA ASN A 429 -17.76 -13.83 43.20
C ASN A 429 -16.42 -13.68 42.46
N ASN A 430 -16.15 -14.61 41.54
CA ASN A 430 -14.95 -14.57 40.71
C ASN A 430 -14.84 -13.22 39.97
N PRO A 431 -13.61 -12.69 39.80
CA PRO A 431 -13.39 -11.51 38.99
C PRO A 431 -13.91 -11.75 37.56
N PRO A 432 -14.39 -10.70 36.86
CA PRO A 432 -14.88 -10.84 35.50
C PRO A 432 -13.77 -11.36 34.58
N PRO A 433 -14.10 -12.19 33.57
CA PRO A 433 -13.14 -12.64 32.57
C PRO A 433 -12.45 -11.47 31.86
N GLN A 434 -11.19 -11.65 31.52
CA GLN A 434 -10.42 -10.73 30.67
C GLN A 434 -10.24 -11.34 29.28
N THR A 435 -9.97 -10.52 28.26
CA THR A 435 -10.03 -10.97 26.85
C THR A 435 -8.71 -10.73 26.13
N ILE A 436 -8.13 -11.78 25.54
CA ILE A 436 -7.06 -11.69 24.52
C ILE A 436 -7.75 -11.61 23.15
N THR A 437 -7.46 -10.59 22.34
CA THR A 437 -8.14 -10.40 21.03
C THR A 437 -7.18 -10.55 19.86
N ASN A 438 -7.66 -11.19 18.78
CA ASN A 438 -7.00 -11.12 17.48
C ASN A 438 -7.82 -10.21 16.55
N PRO A 439 -7.34 -8.99 16.24
CA PRO A 439 -8.06 -8.08 15.35
C PRO A 439 -7.95 -8.44 13.85
N GLY A 440 -7.10 -9.41 13.47
CA GLY A 440 -6.92 -9.81 12.07
C GLY A 440 -8.09 -10.63 11.53
N THR A 441 -8.40 -10.51 10.24
CA THR A 441 -9.58 -11.14 9.59
C THR A 441 -9.26 -12.36 8.73
N SER A 442 -8.02 -12.84 8.69
CA SER A 442 -7.62 -14.01 7.89
C SER A 442 -7.61 -15.29 8.72
N CYS A 443 -7.87 -16.41 8.05
CA CYS A 443 -8.09 -17.72 8.68
C CYS A 443 -6.80 -18.54 8.76
N PRO A 444 -6.16 -18.61 9.93
CA PRO A 444 -5.48 -19.83 10.35
C PRO A 444 -6.00 -20.32 11.71
N THR A 445 -5.92 -21.63 11.91
CA THR A 445 -6.17 -22.28 13.20
C THR A 445 -5.08 -21.93 14.20
N TRP A 446 -5.46 -21.56 15.41
CA TRP A 446 -4.53 -21.44 16.54
C TRP A 446 -4.97 -22.36 17.68
N GLN A 447 -4.01 -22.73 18.53
CA GLN A 447 -4.23 -23.49 19.77
C GLN A 447 -3.68 -22.69 20.94
N ALA A 448 -4.44 -22.58 22.03
CA ALA A 448 -4.01 -21.99 23.27
C ALA A 448 -3.98 -23.03 24.38
N GLU A 449 -2.98 -22.94 25.23
CA GLU A 449 -2.82 -23.76 26.42
C GLU A 449 -2.42 -22.88 27.62
N THR A 450 -2.68 -23.38 28.83
CA THR A 450 -2.21 -22.74 30.05
C THR A 450 -1.44 -23.74 30.88
N ASN A 451 -0.40 -23.28 31.56
CA ASN A 451 0.41 -24.10 32.47
C ASN A 451 -0.06 -24.02 33.92
N ALA A 452 -1.10 -23.23 34.21
CA ALA A 452 -1.57 -22.97 35.56
C ALA A 452 -2.95 -23.63 35.78
N PRO A 453 -3.11 -24.49 36.79
CA PRO A 453 -4.37 -25.20 37.02
C PRO A 453 -5.51 -24.26 37.46
N TRP A 454 -5.18 -23.07 37.98
CA TRP A 454 -6.12 -22.03 38.40
C TRP A 454 -6.53 -21.08 37.27
N LEU A 455 -6.10 -21.34 36.03
CA LEU A 455 -6.50 -20.58 34.85
C LEU A 455 -7.40 -21.41 33.95
N SER A 456 -8.45 -20.77 33.44
CA SER A 456 -9.28 -21.32 32.38
C SER A 456 -9.29 -20.37 31.18
N ILE A 457 -9.21 -20.96 29.99
CA ILE A 457 -9.23 -20.25 28.71
C ILE A 457 -10.34 -20.83 27.84
N THR A 458 -11.10 -19.98 27.17
CA THR A 458 -12.13 -20.44 26.26
C THR A 458 -12.30 -19.45 25.12
N PRO A 459 -12.35 -19.93 23.87
CA PRO A 459 -12.06 -21.30 23.40
C PRO A 459 -10.57 -21.65 23.41
N VAL A 460 -10.21 -22.94 23.42
CA VAL A 460 -8.80 -23.43 23.36
C VAL A 460 -8.25 -23.52 21.92
N CYS A 461 -9.12 -23.52 20.92
CA CYS A 461 -8.77 -23.43 19.49
C CYS A 461 -9.91 -22.81 18.69
N GLN A 462 -9.60 -21.92 17.73
CA GLN A 462 -10.56 -21.29 16.80
C GLN A 462 -9.90 -20.88 15.49
N ASN A 463 -10.76 -20.42 14.58
CA ASN A 463 -10.42 -19.59 13.43
C ASN A 463 -10.36 -18.11 13.84
N THR A 464 -9.41 -17.37 13.28
CA THR A 464 -9.28 -15.91 13.43
C THR A 464 -10.23 -15.18 12.45
N PRO A 465 -10.88 -14.03 12.79
CA PRO A 465 -10.78 -13.27 14.05
C PRO A 465 -11.48 -13.98 15.20
N SER A 466 -10.84 -13.97 16.38
CA SER A 466 -11.39 -14.58 17.59
C SER A 466 -10.85 -13.93 18.85
N ALA A 467 -11.61 -14.06 19.94
CA ALA A 467 -11.23 -13.63 21.27
C ALA A 467 -11.06 -14.85 22.19
N ILE A 468 -10.02 -14.85 23.04
CA ILE A 468 -9.84 -15.83 24.13
C ILE A 468 -10.32 -15.16 25.41
N LEU A 469 -11.36 -15.72 26.03
CA LEU A 469 -11.77 -15.37 27.38
C LEU A 469 -10.84 -16.08 28.37
N VAL A 470 -10.21 -15.32 29.24
CA VAL A 470 -9.35 -15.79 30.33
C VAL A 470 -10.10 -15.58 31.64
N SER A 471 -10.32 -16.67 32.37
CA SER A 471 -11.04 -16.66 33.64
C SER A 471 -10.23 -17.33 34.75
N LEU A 472 -10.42 -16.85 35.98
CA LEU A 472 -9.85 -17.46 37.17
C LEU A 472 -10.70 -18.65 37.62
N ASP A 473 -10.06 -19.81 37.79
CA ASP A 473 -10.61 -20.95 38.53
C ASP A 473 -9.97 -20.99 39.94
N PRO A 474 -10.71 -20.63 40.99
CA PRO A 474 -10.15 -20.49 42.33
C PRO A 474 -9.99 -21.82 43.08
N ASP A 475 -10.59 -22.91 42.63
CA ASP A 475 -10.61 -24.18 43.37
C ASP A 475 -9.18 -24.69 43.70
N PRO A 476 -8.22 -24.68 42.76
CA PRO A 476 -6.84 -25.07 43.07
C PRO A 476 -6.13 -24.09 44.02
N LEU A 477 -6.53 -22.81 44.05
CA LEU A 477 -5.92 -21.80 44.93
C LEU A 477 -6.30 -22.01 46.40
N TYR A 478 -7.44 -22.64 46.68
CA TYR A 478 -7.84 -22.97 48.05
C TYR A 478 -6.87 -23.93 48.74
N GLU A 479 -6.27 -24.85 47.98
CA GLU A 479 -5.27 -25.78 48.49
C GLU A 479 -3.89 -25.11 48.69
N TYR A 480 -3.56 -24.12 47.87
CA TYR A 480 -2.27 -23.42 47.91
C TYR A 480 -2.18 -22.32 48.97
N GLY A 481 -3.31 -21.88 49.54
CA GLY A 481 -3.36 -20.83 50.57
C GLY A 481 -3.29 -19.41 50.02
N TYR A 482 -3.25 -18.38 50.87
CA TYR A 482 -3.23 -16.99 50.42
C TYR A 482 -1.86 -16.59 49.85
N GLY A 483 -1.83 -15.84 48.74
CA GLY A 483 -0.59 -15.47 48.08
C GLY A 483 -0.76 -14.83 46.70
N ILE A 484 0.38 -14.56 46.05
CA ILE A 484 0.45 -14.12 44.66
C ILE A 484 0.94 -15.30 43.82
N TYR A 485 0.17 -15.65 42.80
CA TYR A 485 0.43 -16.75 41.88
C TYR A 485 0.69 -16.20 40.48
N THR A 486 1.66 -16.79 39.79
CA THR A 486 1.99 -16.44 38.40
C THR A 486 1.81 -17.66 37.51
N GLY A 487 1.11 -17.48 36.40
CA GLY A 487 0.82 -18.51 35.40
C GLY A 487 1.03 -17.94 34.01
N HIS A 488 1.05 -18.82 33.01
CA HIS A 488 1.27 -18.45 31.63
C HIS A 488 0.17 -19.04 30.73
N ILE A 489 -0.18 -18.28 29.69
CA ILE A 489 -1.00 -18.74 28.57
C ILE A 489 -0.12 -18.71 27.33
N THR A 490 0.05 -19.86 26.70
CA THR A 490 0.81 -20.03 25.46
C THR A 490 -0.16 -20.14 24.30
N VAL A 491 -0.08 -19.26 23.32
CA VAL A 491 -0.91 -19.29 22.11
C VAL A 491 -0.03 -19.60 20.90
N THR A 492 -0.30 -20.74 20.26
CA THR A 492 0.46 -21.27 19.13
C THR A 492 -0.38 -21.18 17.85
N SER A 493 0.14 -20.54 16.81
CA SER A 493 -0.47 -20.50 15.47
C SER A 493 0.00 -21.70 14.64
N THR A 494 -0.84 -22.23 13.74
CA THR A 494 -0.42 -23.25 12.77
C THR A 494 0.43 -22.68 11.63
N ILE A 495 0.60 -21.36 11.53
CA ILE A 495 1.54 -20.75 10.58
C ILE A 495 2.97 -20.90 11.13
N THR A 496 3.84 -21.55 10.34
CA THR A 496 5.28 -21.72 10.60
C THR A 496 6.08 -20.44 10.30
N ASN A 497 5.70 -19.31 10.88
CA ASN A 497 6.58 -18.15 10.97
C ASN A 497 7.16 -18.06 12.39
N SER A 498 8.48 -18.02 12.52
CA SER A 498 9.23 -18.24 13.77
C SER A 498 9.25 -17.05 14.73
N GLN A 499 8.65 -15.93 14.36
CA GLN A 499 8.59 -14.75 15.22
C GLN A 499 7.26 -14.74 15.95
N ASN A 500 7.31 -14.70 17.27
CA ASN A 500 6.13 -14.54 18.13
C ASN A 500 5.14 -15.73 18.08
N ASN A 501 5.58 -16.91 17.67
CA ASN A 501 4.81 -18.15 17.72
C ASN A 501 5.65 -19.28 18.38
N PRO A 502 5.30 -19.72 19.60
CA PRO A 502 4.12 -19.32 20.36
C PRO A 502 4.24 -17.95 21.06
N GLN A 503 3.12 -17.26 21.24
CA GLN A 503 2.99 -16.11 22.14
C GLN A 503 2.80 -16.58 23.58
N VAL A 504 3.46 -15.92 24.54
CA VAL A 504 3.30 -16.21 25.97
C VAL A 504 2.77 -14.98 26.70
N PHE A 505 1.62 -15.13 27.35
CA PHE A 505 1.01 -14.11 28.21
C PHE A 505 1.23 -14.48 29.67
N THR A 506 1.65 -13.52 30.50
CA THR A 506 1.83 -13.75 31.94
C THR A 506 0.56 -13.34 32.67
N VAL A 507 0.05 -14.21 33.54
CA VAL A 507 -1.12 -13.93 34.35
C VAL A 507 -0.73 -13.97 35.81
N THR A 508 -1.13 -12.95 36.56
CA THR A 508 -0.92 -12.86 38.00
C THR A 508 -2.26 -12.93 38.71
N ALA A 509 -2.43 -13.90 39.60
CA ALA A 509 -3.58 -14.00 40.50
C ALA A 509 -3.16 -13.68 41.93
N ALA A 510 -3.74 -12.65 42.53
CA ALA A 510 -3.63 -12.39 43.96
C ALA A 510 -4.83 -13.01 44.68
N TYR A 511 -4.57 -14.06 45.46
CA TYR A 511 -5.57 -14.69 46.32
C TYR A 511 -5.40 -14.17 47.75
N THR A 512 -6.32 -13.32 48.17
CA THR A 512 -6.18 -12.49 49.38
C THR A 512 -7.17 -12.90 50.47
N TYR A 513 -6.88 -12.53 51.71
CA TYR A 513 -7.82 -12.67 52.82
C TYR A 513 -9.17 -11.99 52.55
N PRO A 514 -10.26 -12.49 53.16
CA PRO A 514 -11.52 -11.79 53.29
C PRO A 514 -11.31 -10.35 53.71
N VAL A 515 -11.58 -9.41 52.80
CA VAL A 515 -11.63 -8.00 53.18
C VAL A 515 -12.91 -7.81 53.98
N GLN A 516 -12.83 -8.03 55.30
CA GLN A 516 -13.83 -7.47 56.21
C GLN A 516 -13.89 -5.98 55.89
N THR A 517 -15.09 -5.49 55.60
CA THR A 517 -15.39 -4.11 55.20
C THR A 517 -14.67 -3.09 56.09
N LEU A 518 -13.45 -2.72 55.71
CA LEU A 518 -12.89 -1.42 56.01
C LEU A 518 -13.36 -0.52 54.87
N GLN A 519 -14.09 0.52 55.24
CA GLN A 519 -14.57 1.54 54.34
C GLN A 519 -13.47 2.00 53.39
N LEU A 520 -13.76 1.94 52.09
CA LEU A 520 -12.98 2.60 51.05
C LEU A 520 -12.88 4.10 51.37
N GLN A 521 -11.66 4.57 51.64
CA GLN A 521 -11.22 5.93 51.30
C GLN A 521 -10.01 5.79 50.35
N PRO A 522 -9.89 6.66 49.35
CA PRO A 522 -9.16 6.39 48.11
C PRO A 522 -7.65 6.54 48.29
N LEU A 523 -6.89 5.51 47.91
CA LEU A 523 -5.48 5.63 47.55
C LEU A 523 -5.30 5.15 46.11
N PHE A 524 -5.81 5.96 45.19
CA PHE A 524 -5.35 5.95 43.81
C PHE A 524 -4.44 7.15 43.59
N TYR A 525 -3.39 6.93 42.79
CA TYR A 525 -2.43 7.86 42.17
C TYR A 525 -1.15 8.26 42.92
N ARG A 526 -0.04 7.69 42.43
CA ARG A 526 1.26 8.32 42.12
C ARG A 526 2.04 7.28 41.30
N TYR A 527 2.30 7.43 40.00
CA TYR A 527 2.96 8.53 39.31
C TYR A 527 2.62 8.55 37.81
N LEU A 528 2.16 9.69 37.29
CA LEU A 528 2.65 10.32 36.06
C LEU A 528 2.41 11.83 36.19
N SER A 529 3.48 12.59 36.40
CA SER A 529 3.80 13.77 35.58
C SER A 529 5.20 14.27 35.96
N PRO A 530 6.07 14.58 34.97
CA PRO A 530 7.33 15.27 35.19
C PRO A 530 7.08 16.78 35.39
N ASN A 531 7.83 17.37 36.32
CA ASN A 531 8.22 18.78 36.41
C ASN A 531 7.18 19.89 36.16
N CYS A 532 6.93 20.68 37.21
CA CYS A 532 7.13 22.14 37.17
C CYS A 532 7.53 22.62 38.57
N GLY A 533 8.81 22.97 38.73
CA GLY A 533 9.26 23.96 39.72
C GLY A 533 9.24 25.36 39.09
N PRO A 534 9.61 26.39 39.85
CA PRO A 534 8.97 27.71 39.90
C PRO A 534 8.93 28.49 38.59
#